data_AF-T1G6W1-F1
#
_entry.id   AF-T1G6W1-F1
#
_cell.length_a   1.000
_cell.length_b   1.000
_cell.length_c   1.000
_cell.angle_alpha   90.00
_cell.angle_beta   90.00
_cell.angle_gamma   90.00
#
_symmetry.space_group_name_H-M   'P 1'
#
loop_
_entity.id
_entity.type
_entity.pdbx_description
1 polymer ?
#
loop_
_entity_poly.entity_id
_entity_poly.type
_entity_poly.pdbx_seq_one_letter_code
_entity_poly.pdbx_strand_id
1 'polypeptide(L)'
;MSKLCGLNVIQLREELQKRSLVTSGNKEVLAARLREALIDEGKNPDEFKFDGADEDNEISTGTFTTAKMMELLLSMSTEMKQIKEQSERQSERQTEELKQIKEQSERQTEDLKQIKEQSEQQSERRTEELKQIKEQSERQSERQTKKLKQIKEQSERQSKRQTEELKQQIKEQSEQNTEELKQIKDQLNT
;
A
#
# COMPACT_ATOMS: atom_id res chain seq x y z
N MET A 1 -64.60 3.42 30.83
CA MET A 1 -63.30 3.38 30.14
C MET A 1 -63.51 3.90 28.74
N SER A 2 -62.60 4.75 28.24
CA SER A 2 -62.68 5.35 26.89
C SER A 2 -62.57 4.26 25.82
N LYS A 3 -63.38 4.30 24.75
CA LYS A 3 -63.27 3.31 23.65
C LYS A 3 -61.89 3.35 22.98
N LEU A 4 -61.28 4.53 22.93
CA LEU A 4 -59.94 4.73 22.38
C LEU A 4 -58.85 3.95 23.11
N CYS A 5 -58.93 3.78 24.45
CA CYS A 5 -57.91 3.03 25.19
C CYS A 5 -58.04 1.50 25.04
N GLY A 6 -59.17 1.02 24.49
CA GLY A 6 -59.41 -0.38 24.18
C GLY A 6 -58.72 -0.88 22.91
N LEU A 7 -58.27 0.01 22.02
CA LEU A 7 -57.64 -0.37 20.75
C LEU A 7 -56.26 -1.01 20.94
N ASN A 8 -55.91 -1.95 20.06
CA ASN A 8 -54.57 -2.53 19.98
C ASN A 8 -53.60 -1.64 19.16
N VAL A 9 -52.29 -1.92 19.21
CA VAL A 9 -51.28 -1.06 18.54
C VAL A 9 -51.45 -1.04 17.01
N ILE A 10 -51.93 -2.13 16.42
CA ILE A 10 -52.17 -2.23 14.97
C ILE A 10 -53.34 -1.32 14.59
N GLN A 11 -54.48 -1.45 15.27
CA GLN A 11 -55.67 -0.62 15.09
C GLN A 11 -55.35 0.88 15.31
N LEU A 12 -54.56 1.22 16.34
CA LEU A 12 -54.13 2.60 16.56
C LEU A 12 -53.31 3.16 15.40
N ARG A 13 -52.43 2.36 14.79
CA ARG A 13 -51.63 2.78 13.63
C ARG A 13 -52.50 2.93 12.38
N GLU A 14 -53.45 2.02 12.16
CA GLU A 14 -54.38 2.11 11.03
C GLU A 14 -55.24 3.37 11.11
N GLU A 15 -55.80 3.68 12.29
CA GLU A 15 -56.63 4.88 12.49
C GLU A 15 -55.83 6.19 12.38
N LEU A 16 -54.56 6.19 12.80
CA LEU A 16 -53.63 7.31 12.58
C LEU A 16 -53.26 7.44 11.10
N GLN A 17 -53.03 6.32 10.40
CA GLN A 17 -52.68 6.31 8.97
C GLN A 17 -53.85 6.79 8.10
N LYS A 18 -55.10 6.42 8.40
CA LYS A 18 -56.30 6.96 7.74
C LYS A 18 -56.37 8.50 7.81
N ARG A 19 -55.84 9.07 8.90
CA ARG A 19 -55.75 10.52 9.14
C ARG A 19 -54.43 11.13 8.68
N SER A 20 -53.59 10.36 7.98
CA SER A 20 -52.25 10.76 7.52
C SER A 20 -51.33 11.26 8.65
N LEU A 21 -51.49 10.70 9.85
CA LEU A 21 -50.70 11.03 11.03
C LEU A 21 -49.54 10.04 11.22
N VAL A 22 -48.52 10.49 11.95
CA VAL A 22 -47.34 9.68 12.26
C VAL A 22 -47.72 8.45 13.10
N THR A 23 -47.31 7.26 12.66
CA THR A 23 -47.64 5.96 13.28
C THR A 23 -46.50 5.38 14.15
N SER A 24 -45.43 6.16 14.35
CA SER A 24 -44.31 5.80 15.24
C SER A 24 -44.60 6.18 16.70
N GLY A 25 -44.06 5.36 17.62
CA GLY A 25 -44.24 5.52 19.06
C GLY A 25 -44.78 4.27 19.75
N ASN A 26 -44.81 4.31 21.08
CA ASN A 26 -45.44 3.29 21.90
C ASN A 26 -46.99 3.47 21.91
N LYS A 27 -47.72 2.50 22.47
CA LYS A 27 -49.19 2.47 22.47
C LYS A 27 -49.82 3.77 23.02
N GLU A 28 -49.24 4.31 24.09
CA GLU A 28 -49.73 5.52 24.75
C GLU A 28 -49.56 6.76 23.87
N VAL A 29 -48.39 6.91 23.22
CA VAL A 29 -48.13 8.01 22.28
C VAL A 29 -49.06 7.96 21.08
N LEU A 30 -49.34 6.77 20.55
CA LEU A 30 -50.29 6.60 19.44
C LEU A 30 -51.72 6.93 19.88
N ALA A 31 -52.14 6.47 21.06
CA ALA A 31 -53.46 6.76 21.61
C ALA A 31 -53.66 8.26 21.91
N ALA A 32 -52.64 8.93 22.46
CA ALA A 32 -52.68 10.38 22.72
C ALA A 32 -52.80 11.18 21.41
N ARG A 33 -52.01 10.82 20.39
CA ARG A 33 -52.05 11.47 19.08
C ARG A 33 -53.40 11.28 18.39
N LEU A 34 -53.97 10.09 18.49
CA LEU A 34 -55.30 9.81 17.92
C LEU A 34 -56.40 10.55 18.71
N ARG A 35 -56.24 10.70 20.04
CA ARG A 35 -57.15 11.49 20.87
C ARG A 35 -57.20 12.94 20.43
N GLU A 36 -56.04 13.56 20.25
CA GLU A 36 -55.90 14.96 19.84
C GLU A 36 -56.52 15.19 18.47
N ALA A 37 -56.21 14.32 17.49
CA ALA A 37 -56.78 14.40 16.16
C ALA A 37 -58.32 14.28 16.15
N LEU A 38 -58.89 13.43 17.00
CA LEU A 38 -60.35 13.31 17.12
C LEU A 38 -60.99 14.57 17.71
N ILE A 39 -60.33 15.22 18.67
CA ILE A 39 -60.79 16.48 19.26
C ILE A 39 -60.74 17.61 18.21
N ASP A 40 -59.68 17.67 17.41
CA ASP A 40 -59.52 18.65 16.33
C ASP A 40 -60.59 18.47 15.22
N GLU A 41 -61.02 17.23 14.98
CA GLU A 41 -62.16 16.90 14.12
C GLU A 41 -63.53 17.22 14.74
N GLY A 42 -63.57 17.73 15.98
CA GLY A 42 -64.79 18.03 16.72
C GLY A 42 -65.52 16.80 17.27
N LYS A 43 -64.84 15.66 17.37
CA LYS A 43 -65.41 14.37 17.77
C LYS A 43 -64.98 14.03 19.20
N ASN A 44 -65.88 13.44 19.99
CA ASN A 44 -65.55 12.99 21.33
C ASN A 44 -64.76 11.67 21.27
N PRO A 45 -63.49 11.62 21.72
CA PRO A 45 -62.66 10.41 21.66
C PRO A 45 -63.21 9.24 22.50
N ASP A 46 -64.09 9.53 23.47
CA ASP A 46 -64.68 8.51 24.34
C ASP A 46 -65.94 7.87 23.73
N GLU A 47 -66.58 8.55 22.77
CA GLU A 47 -67.82 8.09 22.11
C GLU A 47 -67.64 7.72 20.65
N PHE A 48 -66.54 8.15 20.03
CA PHE A 48 -66.23 7.86 18.64
C PHE A 48 -66.18 6.34 18.39
N LYS A 49 -66.89 5.89 17.34
CA LYS A 49 -66.91 4.50 16.90
C LYS A 49 -65.81 4.31 15.87
N PHE A 50 -64.88 3.38 16.15
CA PHE A 50 -63.85 3.00 15.20
C PHE A 50 -64.34 1.79 14.41
N ASP A 51 -64.25 1.86 13.09
CA ASP A 51 -64.58 0.74 12.21
C ASP A 51 -63.59 -0.39 12.49
N GLY A 52 -64.08 -1.53 13.01
CA GLY A 52 -63.24 -2.68 13.40
C GLY A 52 -62.86 -2.76 14.88
N ALA A 53 -63.43 -1.93 15.76
CA ALA A 53 -63.25 -2.07 17.22
C ALA A 53 -64.05 -3.23 17.84
N ASP A 54 -65.12 -3.69 17.17
CA ASP A 54 -65.98 -4.80 17.60
C ASP A 54 -65.67 -6.11 16.85
N GLU A 55 -64.72 -6.08 15.90
CA GLU A 55 -64.20 -7.31 15.32
C GLU A 55 -63.15 -7.85 16.29
N ASP A 56 -63.61 -8.76 17.16
CA ASP A 56 -62.71 -9.73 17.79
C ASP A 56 -61.75 -10.21 16.70
N ASN A 57 -60.45 -10.04 16.92
CA ASN A 57 -59.39 -10.58 16.08
C ASN A 57 -59.47 -12.11 16.18
N GLU A 58 -60.49 -12.67 15.52
CA GLU A 58 -60.69 -14.08 15.32
C GLU A 58 -59.56 -14.49 14.38
N ILE A 59 -58.43 -14.84 15.01
CA ILE A 59 -57.45 -15.71 14.38
C ILE A 59 -58.32 -16.86 13.90
N SER A 60 -58.52 -16.99 12.59
CA SER A 60 -59.32 -18.06 12.01
C SER A 60 -58.71 -19.36 12.49
N THR A 61 -59.27 -19.91 13.57
CA THR A 61 -58.90 -21.18 14.15
C THR A 61 -59.61 -22.24 13.32
N GLY A 62 -59.33 -22.23 12.01
CA GLY A 62 -59.70 -23.31 11.13
C GLY A 62 -59.19 -24.59 11.78
N THR A 63 -60.11 -25.53 12.02
CA THR A 63 -59.88 -26.74 12.80
C THR A 63 -58.73 -27.52 12.16
N PHE A 64 -57.51 -27.33 12.68
CA PHE A 64 -56.34 -27.99 12.12
C PHE A 64 -56.35 -29.42 12.65
N THR A 65 -56.60 -30.38 11.77
CA THR A 65 -56.48 -31.80 12.11
C THR A 65 -55.08 -32.06 12.66
N THR A 66 -54.96 -32.85 13.73
CA THR A 66 -53.67 -33.24 14.35
C THR A 66 -52.63 -33.72 13.31
N ALA A 67 -53.08 -34.38 12.24
CA ALA A 67 -52.24 -34.80 11.13
C ALA A 67 -51.52 -33.64 10.42
N LYS A 68 -52.25 -32.57 10.05
CA LYS A 68 -51.64 -31.38 9.43
C LYS A 68 -50.66 -30.68 10.38
N MET A 69 -50.94 -30.67 11.69
CA MET A 69 -50.05 -30.08 12.69
C MET A 69 -48.72 -30.85 12.78
N MET A 70 -48.79 -32.19 12.78
CA MET A 70 -47.60 -33.03 12.74
C MET A 70 -46.82 -32.85 11.44
N GLU A 71 -47.49 -32.79 10.29
CA GLU A 71 -46.86 -32.54 8.99
C GLU A 71 -46.09 -31.21 8.96
N LEU A 72 -46.70 -30.13 9.46
CA LEU A 72 -46.05 -28.83 9.58
C LEU A 72 -44.81 -28.89 10.49
N LEU A 73 -44.93 -29.53 11.66
CA LEU A 73 -43.81 -29.69 12.59
C LEU A 73 -42.65 -30.50 11.99
N LEU A 74 -42.95 -31.55 11.22
CA LEU A 74 -41.94 -32.33 10.51
C LEU A 74 -41.26 -31.52 9.40
N SER A 75 -42.02 -30.74 8.62
CA SER A 75 -41.46 -29.85 7.59
C SER A 75 -40.51 -28.83 8.21
N MET A 76 -40.97 -28.11 9.23
CA MET A 76 -40.17 -27.12 9.94
C MET A 76 -38.91 -27.74 10.55
N SER A 77 -39.01 -28.93 11.13
CA SER A 77 -37.87 -29.64 11.71
C SER A 77 -36.84 -30.04 10.65
N THR A 78 -37.30 -30.42 9.46
CA THR A 78 -36.44 -30.77 8.31
C THR A 78 -35.74 -29.54 7.75
N GLU A 79 -36.47 -28.44 7.57
CA GLU A 79 -35.93 -27.16 7.12
C GLU A 79 -34.90 -26.60 8.13
N MET A 80 -35.21 -26.63 9.43
CA MET A 80 -34.27 -26.22 10.48
C MET A 80 -32.97 -27.02 10.44
N LYS A 81 -33.06 -28.34 10.20
CA LYS A 81 -31.88 -29.20 10.07
C LYS A 81 -31.04 -28.83 8.85
N GLN A 82 -31.68 -28.58 7.70
CA GLN A 82 -31.00 -28.16 6.48
C GLN A 82 -30.31 -26.81 6.64
N ILE A 83 -31.00 -25.83 7.25
CA ILE A 83 -30.44 -24.50 7.52
C ILE A 83 -29.21 -24.61 8.43
N LYS A 84 -29.30 -25.42 9.49
CA LYS A 84 -28.18 -25.64 10.42
C LYS A 84 -26.98 -26.25 9.69
N GLU A 85 -27.19 -27.31 8.92
CA GLU A 85 -26.13 -27.99 8.19
C GLU A 85 -25.49 -27.09 7.13
N GLN A 86 -26.28 -26.27 6.44
CA GLN A 86 -25.76 -25.28 5.50
C GLN A 86 -24.93 -24.21 6.20
N SER A 87 -25.39 -23.72 7.36
CA SER A 87 -24.67 -22.74 8.17
C SER A 87 -23.32 -23.27 8.66
N GLU A 88 -23.28 -24.51 9.15
CA GLU A 88 -22.06 -25.18 9.59
C GLU A 88 -21.06 -25.33 8.43
N ARG A 89 -21.51 -25.83 7.27
CA ARG A 89 -20.66 -25.95 6.07
C ARG A 89 -20.11 -24.60 5.61
N GLN A 90 -20.91 -23.53 5.69
CA GLN A 90 -20.45 -22.20 5.32
C GLN A 90 -19.41 -21.67 6.31
N SER A 91 -19.62 -21.89 7.62
CA SER A 91 -18.67 -21.51 8.66
C SER A 91 -17.34 -22.25 8.52
N GLU A 92 -17.36 -23.55 8.21
CA GLU A 92 -16.17 -24.35 7.95
C GLU A 92 -15.38 -23.82 6.75
N ARG A 93 -16.07 -23.55 5.62
CA ARG A 93 -15.43 -22.98 4.43
C ARG A 93 -14.77 -21.63 4.71
N GLN A 94 -15.47 -20.73 5.40
CA GLN A 94 -14.91 -19.43 5.77
C GLN A 94 -13.67 -19.57 6.68
N THR A 95 -13.71 -20.52 7.61
CA THR A 95 -12.56 -20.79 8.50
C THR A 95 -11.36 -21.29 7.72
N GLU A 96 -11.57 -22.15 6.73
CA GLU A 96 -10.49 -22.71 5.91
C GLU A 96 -9.91 -21.67 4.95
N GLU A 97 -10.76 -20.85 4.31
CA GLU A 97 -10.32 -19.71 3.48
C GLU A 97 -9.47 -18.72 4.30
N LEU A 98 -9.88 -18.40 5.53
CA LEU A 98 -9.10 -17.54 6.42
C LEU A 98 -7.73 -18.14 6.77
N LYS A 99 -7.64 -19.45 7.00
CA LYS A 99 -6.35 -20.12 7.24
C LYS A 99 -5.44 -20.02 6.03
N GLN A 100 -5.96 -20.28 4.83
CA GLN A 100 -5.18 -20.20 3.60
C GLN A 100 -4.68 -18.78 3.33
N ILE A 101 -5.53 -17.78 3.52
CA ILE A 101 -5.13 -16.36 3.39
C ILE A 101 -4.04 -16.01 4.40
N LYS A 102 -4.17 -16.47 5.65
CA LYS A 102 -3.17 -16.23 6.68
C LYS A 102 -1.82 -16.86 6.32
N GLU A 103 -1.82 -18.12 5.90
CA GLU A 103 -0.60 -18.83 5.49
C GLU A 103 0.06 -18.15 4.28
N GLN A 104 -0.74 -17.75 3.29
CA GLN A 104 -0.24 -17.02 2.13
C GLN A 104 0.38 -15.67 2.53
N SER A 105 -0.25 -14.94 3.43
CA SER A 105 0.26 -13.66 3.95
C SER A 105 1.59 -13.83 4.72
N GLU A 106 1.70 -14.90 5.51
CA GLU A 106 2.94 -15.24 6.23
C GLU A 106 4.09 -15.54 5.25
N ARG A 107 3.82 -16.35 4.21
CA ARG A 107 4.80 -16.64 3.14
C ARG A 107 5.23 -15.37 2.40
N GLN A 108 4.28 -14.53 2.01
CA GLN A 108 4.58 -13.24 1.35
C GLN A 108 5.42 -12.32 2.23
N THR A 109 5.16 -12.31 3.54
CA THR A 109 5.94 -11.51 4.49
C THR A 109 7.39 -11.98 4.56
N GLU A 110 7.63 -13.29 4.53
CA GLU A 110 8.98 -13.84 4.58
C GLU A 110 9.75 -13.61 3.27
N ASP A 111 9.11 -13.77 2.12
CA ASP A 111 9.69 -13.43 0.81
C ASP A 111 10.12 -11.96 0.75
N LEU A 112 9.28 -11.04 1.27
CA LEU A 112 9.60 -9.62 1.33
C LEU A 112 10.82 -9.33 2.21
N LYS A 113 10.98 -10.03 3.35
CA LYS A 113 12.18 -9.89 4.19
C LYS A 113 13.43 -10.37 3.45
N GLN A 114 13.34 -11.52 2.78
CA GLN A 114 14.47 -12.07 2.03
C GLN A 114 14.90 -11.15 0.88
N ILE A 115 13.94 -10.60 0.13
CA ILE A 115 14.21 -9.62 -0.93
C ILE A 115 14.88 -8.37 -0.35
N LYS A 116 14.39 -7.86 0.78
CA LYS A 116 14.96 -6.68 1.43
C LYS A 116 16.41 -6.93 1.85
N GLU A 117 16.68 -8.05 2.51
CA GLU A 117 18.03 -8.43 2.95
C GLU A 117 18.99 -8.60 1.75
N GLN A 118 18.55 -9.29 0.69
CA GLN A 118 19.35 -9.44 -0.52
C GLN A 118 19.65 -8.09 -1.18
N SER A 119 18.67 -7.19 -1.24
CA SER A 119 18.86 -5.84 -1.80
C SER A 119 19.86 -5.03 -0.98
N GLU A 120 19.81 -5.11 0.34
CA GLU A 120 20.72 -4.41 1.24
C GLU A 120 22.16 -4.92 1.08
N GLN A 121 22.36 -6.23 1.10
CA GLN A 121 23.67 -6.86 0.87
C GLN A 121 24.24 -6.51 -0.52
N GLN A 122 23.41 -6.48 -1.56
CA GLN A 122 23.85 -6.08 -2.90
C GLN A 122 24.26 -4.61 -2.97
N SER A 123 23.53 -3.73 -2.29
CA SER A 123 23.85 -2.30 -2.22
C SER A 123 25.20 -2.07 -1.52
N GLU A 124 25.45 -2.75 -0.42
CA GLU A 124 26.71 -2.68 0.30
C GLU A 124 27.89 -3.15 -0.55
N ARG A 125 27.77 -4.32 -1.19
CA ARG A 125 28.81 -4.86 -2.08
C ARG A 125 29.14 -3.90 -3.22
N ARG A 126 28.12 -3.34 -3.89
CA ARG A 126 28.32 -2.36 -4.97
C ARG A 126 29.01 -1.09 -4.48
N THR A 127 28.69 -0.64 -3.27
CA THR A 127 29.32 0.55 -2.68
C THR A 127 30.81 0.32 -2.42
N GLU A 128 31.16 -0.86 -1.89
CA GLU A 128 32.55 -1.21 -1.63
C GLU A 128 33.35 -1.43 -2.93
N GLU A 129 32.75 -2.07 -3.95
CA GLU A 129 33.36 -2.20 -5.28
C GLU A 129 33.67 -0.84 -5.91
N LEU A 130 32.72 0.12 -5.85
CA LEU A 130 32.94 1.48 -6.34
C LEU A 130 34.08 2.19 -5.61
N LYS A 131 34.20 2.00 -4.30
CA LYS A 131 35.26 2.56 -3.49
C LYS A 131 36.63 1.99 -3.89
N GLN A 132 36.72 0.69 -4.10
CA GLN A 132 37.95 0.02 -4.56
C GLN A 132 38.37 0.50 -5.97
N ILE A 133 37.42 0.59 -6.91
CA ILE A 133 37.69 1.08 -8.26
C ILE A 133 38.20 2.52 -8.22
N LYS A 134 37.56 3.38 -7.41
CA LYS A 134 37.99 4.77 -7.24
C LYS A 134 39.42 4.86 -6.72
N GLU A 135 39.74 4.11 -5.67
CA GLU A 135 41.08 4.11 -5.08
C GLU A 135 42.13 3.57 -6.07
N GLN A 136 41.80 2.52 -6.83
CA GLN A 136 42.69 1.99 -7.85
C GLN A 136 42.95 3.00 -8.98
N SER A 137 41.89 3.70 -9.41
CA SER A 137 41.97 4.75 -10.43
C SER A 137 42.86 5.91 -9.97
N GLU A 138 42.69 6.40 -8.73
CA GLU A 138 43.51 7.45 -8.15
C GLU A 138 44.99 7.04 -8.09
N ARG A 139 45.28 5.83 -7.57
CA ARG A 139 46.66 5.29 -7.53
C ARG A 139 47.27 5.17 -8.92
N GLN A 140 46.49 4.76 -9.92
CA GLN A 140 46.98 4.64 -11.29
C GLN A 140 47.30 6.01 -11.90
N SER A 141 46.41 6.99 -11.69
CA SER A 141 46.60 8.37 -12.13
C SER A 141 47.87 9.00 -11.52
N GLU A 142 48.08 8.80 -10.21
CA GLU A 142 49.30 9.26 -9.54
C GLU A 142 50.57 8.62 -10.11
N ARG A 143 50.53 7.30 -10.36
CA ARG A 143 51.66 6.56 -10.97
C ARG A 143 51.97 7.08 -12.36
N GLN A 144 50.95 7.32 -13.20
CA GLN A 144 51.13 7.88 -14.54
C GLN A 144 51.71 9.29 -14.47
N THR A 145 51.21 10.13 -13.57
CA THR A 145 51.71 11.50 -13.37
C THR A 145 53.19 11.50 -12.95
N LYS A 146 53.58 10.61 -12.03
CA LYS A 146 54.99 10.47 -11.62
C LYS A 146 55.88 10.01 -12.77
N LYS A 147 55.45 9.01 -13.56
CA LYS A 147 56.18 8.55 -14.75
C LYS A 147 56.37 9.68 -15.77
N LEU A 148 55.33 10.45 -16.05
CA LEU A 148 55.40 11.59 -16.97
C LEU A 148 56.41 12.65 -16.50
N LYS A 149 56.41 12.99 -15.19
CA LYS A 149 57.40 13.91 -14.62
C LYS A 149 58.83 13.39 -14.80
N GLN A 150 59.06 12.11 -14.53
CA GLN A 150 60.38 11.50 -14.67
C GLN A 150 60.88 11.50 -16.13
N ILE A 151 60.00 11.16 -17.09
CA ILE A 151 60.32 11.21 -18.52
C ILE A 151 60.67 12.63 -18.95
N LYS A 152 59.88 13.62 -18.53
CA LYS A 152 60.12 15.03 -18.84
C LYS A 152 61.49 15.48 -18.33
N GLU A 153 61.80 15.19 -17.06
CA GLU A 153 63.08 15.56 -16.46
C GLU A 153 64.26 14.86 -17.14
N GLN A 154 64.12 13.58 -17.49
CA GLN A 154 65.15 12.84 -18.22
C GLN A 154 65.38 13.42 -19.61
N SER A 155 64.31 13.77 -20.34
CA SER A 155 64.38 14.40 -21.66
C SER A 155 65.09 15.77 -21.60
N GLU A 156 64.73 16.62 -20.62
CA GLU A 156 65.39 17.90 -20.41
C GLU A 156 66.88 17.76 -20.09
N ARG A 157 67.25 16.77 -19.26
CA ARG A 157 68.65 16.47 -18.95
C ARG A 157 69.41 15.99 -20.19
N GLN A 158 68.82 15.11 -21.00
CA GLN A 158 69.44 14.63 -22.23
C GLN A 158 69.64 15.76 -23.24
N SER A 159 68.63 16.60 -23.45
CA SER A 159 68.71 17.75 -24.35
C SER A 159 69.81 18.73 -23.93
N LYS A 160 69.92 19.03 -22.62
CA LYS A 160 71.01 19.86 -22.09
C LYS A 160 72.38 19.25 -22.34
N ARG A 161 72.56 17.96 -22.06
CA ARG A 161 73.83 17.25 -22.31
C ARG A 161 74.24 17.31 -23.78
N GLN A 162 73.31 16.99 -24.69
CA GLN A 162 73.57 17.08 -26.14
C GLN A 162 73.95 18.49 -26.59
N THR A 163 73.30 19.52 -26.03
CA THR A 163 73.61 20.91 -26.35
C THR A 163 75.01 21.30 -25.89
N GLU A 164 75.40 20.91 -24.66
CA GLU A 164 76.74 21.19 -24.14
C GLU A 164 77.83 20.39 -24.87
N GLU A 165 77.58 19.13 -25.22
CA GLU A 165 78.48 18.32 -26.05
C GLU A 165 78.72 18.95 -27.42
N LEU A 166 77.67 19.42 -28.10
CA LEU A 166 77.80 20.13 -29.37
C LEU A 166 78.59 21.43 -29.24
N LYS A 167 78.34 22.22 -28.18
CA LYS A 167 79.12 23.45 -27.92
C LYS A 167 80.60 23.14 -27.71
N GLN A 168 80.90 22.09 -26.95
CA GLN A 168 82.27 21.67 -26.68
C GLN A 168 82.98 21.23 -27.97
N GLN A 169 82.32 20.43 -28.81
CA GLN A 169 82.86 20.02 -30.11
C GLN A 169 83.13 21.22 -31.03
N ILE A 170 82.21 22.18 -31.10
CA ILE A 170 82.40 23.40 -31.90
C ILE A 170 83.60 24.21 -31.40
N LYS A 171 83.75 24.34 -30.07
CA LYS A 171 84.87 25.04 -29.46
C LYS A 171 86.20 24.38 -29.82
N GLU A 172 86.32 23.07 -29.62
CA GLU A 172 87.52 22.29 -29.94
C GLU A 172 87.87 22.38 -31.44
N GLN A 173 86.88 22.25 -32.32
CA GLN A 173 87.10 22.40 -33.77
C GLN A 173 87.57 23.82 -34.14
N SER A 174 87.02 24.85 -33.49
CA SER A 174 87.44 26.23 -33.73
C SER A 174 88.89 26.49 -33.28
N GLU A 175 89.31 25.91 -32.16
CA GLU A 175 90.69 25.99 -31.65
C GLU A 175 91.66 25.25 -32.59
N GLN A 176 91.32 24.04 -33.03
CA GLN A 176 92.09 23.28 -34.01
C GLN A 176 92.26 24.05 -35.32
N ASN A 177 91.16 24.55 -35.89
CA ASN A 177 91.21 25.34 -37.13
C ASN A 177 92.07 26.60 -36.98
N THR A 178 92.04 27.25 -35.81
CA THR A 178 92.86 28.44 -35.53
C THR A 178 94.34 28.11 -35.52
N GLU A 179 94.71 26.98 -34.90
CA GLU A 179 96.11 26.53 -34.84
C GLU A 179 96.62 26.07 -36.21
N GLU A 180 95.81 25.36 -37.00
CA GLU A 180 96.12 24.99 -38.38
C GLU A 180 96.37 26.22 -39.26
N LEU A 181 95.51 27.25 -39.17
CA LEU A 181 95.71 28.51 -39.88
C LEU A 181 97.01 29.21 -39.49
N LYS A 182 97.40 29.13 -38.21
CA LYS A 182 98.65 29.67 -37.68
C LYS A 182 99.85 28.96 -38.30
N GLN A 183 99.84 27.62 -38.31
CA GLN A 183 100.89 26.80 -38.91
C GLN A 183 101.05 27.07 -40.42
N ILE A 184 99.94 27.16 -41.16
CA ILE A 184 99.96 27.49 -42.60
C ILE A 184 100.55 28.88 -42.84
N LYS A 185 100.19 29.87 -42.00
CA LYS A 185 100.72 31.23 -42.11
C LYS A 185 102.23 31.26 -41.85
N ASP A 186 102.71 30.52 -40.86
CA ASP A 186 104.14 30.45 -40.54
C ASP A 186 104.93 29.79 -41.69
N GLN A 187 104.39 28.72 -42.30
CA GLN A 187 105.00 28.07 -43.47
C GLN A 187 105.11 28.99 -44.70
N LEU A 188 104.19 29.94 -44.90
CA LEU A 188 104.21 30.89 -46.01
C LEU A 188 105.20 32.06 -45.83
N ASN A 189 105.61 32.34 -44.59
CA ASN A 189 106.52 33.45 -44.27
C ASN A 189 108.00 33.03 -44.18
N THR A 190 108.32 31.76 -44.49
CA THR A 190 109.67 31.19 -44.46
C THR A 190 110.19 31.00 -45.87
#